data_AF-A0A7S3RR75-F1
#
_entry.id   AF-A0A7S3RR75-F1
#
_cell.length_a   1.000
_cell.length_b   1.000
_cell.length_c   1.000
_cell.angle_alpha   90.00
_cell.angle_beta   90.00
_cell.angle_gamma   90.00
#
_symmetry.space_group_name_H-M   'P 1'
#
loop_
_entity.id
_entity.type
_entity.pdbx_description
1 polymer ?
#
loop_
_entity_poly.entity_id
_entity_poly.type
_entity_poly.pdbx_seq_one_letter_code
_entity_poly.pdbx_strand_id
1 'polypeptide(L)'
;MVHKYSAAALARRRQRALALGFLAPAPPGSRHVLVPTEIAPRIKTIAKSLNMHQQHNALASVNAHYARSATMLAARKGLLSDPQRNVAMSVHRAANRAKHAWAPIVPVDPLTVADPWAGASLPCRRHSGAVGPEDPWCRYSPPSCGDSLALRLSLVERKVAELELLVSAYMHFNAPATVNLNTAALEQQAAHPMEQDSAHKLVTAPTVDGLDTAAFEQQTVHP
;
A
#
# COMPACT_ATOMS: atom_id res chain seq x y z
N MET A 1 -45.23 17.03 13.76
CA MET A 1 -43.81 16.82 14.12
C MET A 1 -43.04 16.61 12.82
N VAL A 2 -42.18 17.56 12.42
CA VAL A 2 -41.53 17.52 11.09
C VAL A 2 -40.63 16.29 11.00
N HIS A 3 -40.91 15.42 10.03
CA HIS A 3 -40.22 14.15 9.82
C HIS A 3 -38.73 14.37 9.51
N LYS A 4 -37.89 14.47 10.56
CA LYS A 4 -36.42 14.60 10.52
C LYS A 4 -35.77 13.54 9.62
N TYR A 5 -36.42 12.38 9.50
CA TYR A 5 -35.97 11.22 8.74
C TYR A 5 -36.76 10.97 7.45
N SER A 6 -37.56 11.94 6.97
CA SER A 6 -38.21 11.81 5.65
C SER A 6 -37.19 11.86 4.51
N ALA A 7 -37.51 11.20 3.40
CA ALA A 7 -36.70 11.25 2.17
C ALA A 7 -36.46 12.70 1.71
N ALA A 8 -37.48 13.57 1.78
CA ALA A 8 -37.36 15.00 1.47
C ALA A 8 -36.38 15.75 2.41
N ALA A 9 -36.37 15.43 3.71
CA ALA A 9 -35.40 16.01 4.65
C ALA A 9 -33.96 15.49 4.40
N LEU A 10 -33.80 14.22 4.00
CA LEU A 10 -32.49 13.68 3.60
C LEU A 10 -31.98 14.35 2.31
N ALA A 11 -32.84 14.50 1.29
CA ALA A 11 -32.50 15.17 0.04
C ALA A 11 -32.04 16.62 0.28
N ARG A 12 -32.78 17.40 1.09
CA ARG A 12 -32.39 18.77 1.49
C ARG A 12 -31.05 18.80 2.22
N ARG A 13 -30.77 17.85 3.12
CA ARG A 13 -29.47 17.75 3.81
C ARG A 13 -28.32 17.45 2.86
N ARG A 14 -28.52 16.55 1.89
CA ARG A 14 -27.52 16.22 0.86
C ARG A 14 -27.27 17.41 -0.07
N GLN A 15 -28.32 18.09 -0.53
CA GLN A 15 -28.21 19.30 -1.36
C GLN A 15 -27.47 20.42 -0.61
N ARG A 16 -27.77 20.62 0.68
CA ARG A 16 -27.01 21.56 1.52
C ARG A 16 -25.55 21.15 1.68
N ALA A 17 -25.28 19.87 1.92
CA ALA A 17 -23.91 19.37 2.03
C ALA A 17 -23.11 19.55 0.74
N LEU A 18 -23.75 19.36 -0.42
CA LEU A 18 -23.17 19.64 -1.73
C LEU A 18 -22.91 21.14 -1.92
N ALA A 19 -23.89 21.99 -1.60
CA ALA A 19 -23.74 23.46 -1.70
C ALA A 19 -22.63 24.01 -0.80
N LEU A 20 -22.41 23.39 0.36
CA LEU A 20 -21.33 23.73 1.30
C LEU A 20 -19.99 23.06 0.96
N GLY A 21 -19.91 22.24 -0.09
CA GLY A 21 -18.67 21.57 -0.50
C GLY A 21 -18.25 20.39 0.38
N PHE A 22 -19.13 19.89 1.27
CA PHE A 22 -18.84 18.71 2.09
C PHE A 22 -18.88 17.40 1.28
N LEU A 23 -19.60 17.37 0.16
CA LEU A 23 -19.63 16.23 -0.74
C LEU A 23 -18.72 16.50 -1.94
N ALA A 24 -17.54 15.86 -1.95
CA ALA A 24 -16.65 15.84 -3.11
C ALA A 24 -16.78 14.51 -3.86
N PRO A 25 -16.83 14.50 -5.20
CA PRO A 25 -16.73 13.26 -5.96
C PRO A 25 -15.38 12.59 -5.68
N ALA A 26 -15.39 11.27 -5.55
CA ALA A 26 -14.15 10.51 -5.41
C ALA A 26 -13.31 10.67 -6.71
N PRO A 27 -11.99 10.93 -6.62
CA PRO A 27 -11.13 10.97 -7.78
C PRO A 27 -11.21 9.67 -8.60
N PRO A 28 -11.08 9.70 -9.93
CA PRO A 28 -11.03 8.50 -10.75
C PRO A 28 -9.98 7.50 -10.23
N GLY A 29 -10.33 6.21 -10.20
CA GLY A 29 -9.46 5.16 -9.68
C GLY A 29 -9.33 5.10 -8.15
N SER A 30 -9.97 6.01 -7.40
CA SER A 30 -9.98 5.94 -5.93
C SER A 30 -11.15 5.13 -5.37
N ARG A 31 -10.97 4.60 -4.16
CA ARG A 31 -11.99 3.88 -3.38
C ARG A 31 -11.81 4.20 -1.89
N HIS A 32 -12.91 4.21 -1.15
CA HIS A 32 -12.88 4.35 0.31
C HIS A 32 -12.61 2.99 0.97
N VAL A 33 -11.71 2.99 1.95
CA VAL A 33 -11.41 1.80 2.77
C VAL A 33 -11.75 2.15 4.22
N LEU A 34 -12.60 1.34 4.85
CA LEU A 34 -12.91 1.46 6.26
C LEU A 34 -11.80 0.82 7.08
N VAL A 35 -11.26 1.57 8.04
CA VAL A 35 -10.15 1.13 8.90
C VAL A 35 -10.47 1.54 10.34
N PRO A 36 -10.03 0.76 11.36
CA PRO A 36 -10.09 1.20 12.75
C PRO A 36 -9.44 2.57 12.93
N THR A 37 -10.07 3.40 13.75
CA THR A 37 -9.66 4.81 13.98
C THR A 37 -8.21 4.89 14.45
N GLU A 38 -7.80 3.93 15.29
CA GLU A 38 -6.49 3.86 15.93
C GLU A 38 -5.36 3.66 14.90
N ILE A 39 -5.63 2.97 13.80
CA ILE A 39 -4.63 2.70 12.76
C ILE A 39 -4.74 3.67 11.57
N ALA A 40 -5.80 4.47 11.48
CA ALA A 40 -6.06 5.35 10.35
C ALA A 40 -4.91 6.35 10.06
N PRO A 41 -4.28 7.02 11.05
CA PRO A 41 -3.15 7.92 10.78
C PRO A 41 -1.93 7.19 10.16
N ARG A 42 -1.69 5.95 10.58
CA ARG A 42 -0.58 5.12 10.06
C ARG A 42 -0.84 4.69 8.63
N ILE A 43 -2.05 4.20 8.35
CA ILE A 43 -2.46 3.80 6.99
C ILE A 43 -2.37 4.98 6.02
N LYS A 44 -2.81 6.18 6.42
CA LYS A 44 -2.67 7.40 5.61
C LYS A 44 -1.20 7.68 5.24
N THR A 45 -0.30 7.56 6.21
CA THR A 45 1.14 7.79 5.99
C THR A 45 1.73 6.75 5.04
N ILE A 46 1.37 5.47 5.20
CA ILE A 46 1.83 4.38 4.34
C ILE A 46 1.27 4.55 2.92
N ALA A 47 -0.02 4.83 2.77
CA ALA A 47 -0.67 5.05 1.49
C ALA A 47 -0.03 6.22 0.72
N LYS A 48 0.30 7.33 1.41
CA LYS A 48 1.02 8.46 0.81
C LYS A 48 2.38 8.03 0.24
N SER A 49 3.13 7.20 0.97
CA SER A 49 4.40 6.65 0.51
C SER A 49 4.25 5.71 -0.69
N LEU A 50 3.22 4.87 -0.72
CA LEU A 50 2.94 3.97 -1.86
C LEU A 50 2.58 4.75 -3.11
N ASN A 51 1.74 5.78 -2.98
CA ASN A 51 1.40 6.66 -4.10
C ASN A 51 2.64 7.36 -4.67
N MET A 52 3.51 7.92 -3.81
CA MET A 52 4.78 8.52 -4.26
C MET A 52 5.71 7.49 -4.93
N HIS A 53 5.77 6.26 -4.40
CA HIS A 53 6.57 5.20 -5.01
C HIS A 53 6.07 4.89 -6.42
N GLN A 54 4.76 4.72 -6.61
CA GLN A 54 4.18 4.50 -7.94
C GLN A 54 4.48 5.66 -8.90
N GLN A 55 4.36 6.90 -8.43
CA GLN A 55 4.68 8.09 -9.22
C GLN A 55 6.16 8.10 -9.65
N HIS A 56 7.10 7.79 -8.75
CA HIS A 56 8.52 7.76 -9.09
C HIS A 56 8.88 6.60 -10.02
N ASN A 57 8.25 5.42 -9.86
CA ASN A 57 8.42 4.32 -10.81
C ASN A 57 7.94 4.72 -12.21
N ALA A 58 6.78 5.40 -12.30
CA ALA A 58 6.25 5.90 -13.57
C ALA A 58 7.18 6.94 -14.20
N LEU A 59 7.65 7.93 -13.41
CA LEU A 59 8.60 8.94 -13.89
C LEU A 59 9.90 8.29 -14.39
N ALA A 60 10.49 7.39 -13.61
CA ALA A 60 11.73 6.72 -13.99
C ALA A 60 11.55 5.67 -15.08
N SER A 61 10.32 5.31 -15.46
CA SER A 61 9.99 4.18 -16.34
C SER A 61 10.67 2.86 -15.89
N VAL A 62 10.80 2.66 -14.58
CA VAL A 62 11.44 1.49 -13.97
C VAL A 62 10.66 1.11 -12.72
N ASN A 63 10.32 -0.18 -12.59
CA ASN A 63 9.67 -0.72 -11.40
C ASN A 63 10.71 -1.07 -10.34
N ALA A 64 11.01 -0.14 -9.44
CA ALA A 64 11.90 -0.42 -8.31
C ALA A 64 11.16 -1.16 -7.19
N HIS A 65 11.81 -2.16 -6.61
CA HIS A 65 11.25 -2.92 -5.48
C HIS A 65 11.04 -2.05 -4.22
N TYR A 66 11.94 -1.09 -3.97
CA TYR A 66 11.87 -0.19 -2.82
C TYR A 66 11.55 1.25 -3.23
N ALA A 67 10.71 1.93 -2.43
CA ALA A 67 10.31 3.32 -2.67
C ALA A 67 11.49 4.31 -2.66
N ARG A 68 12.47 4.09 -1.78
CA ARG A 68 13.72 4.89 -1.76
C ARG A 68 14.52 4.70 -3.04
N SER A 69 14.61 3.47 -3.54
CA SER A 69 15.29 3.16 -4.81
C SER A 69 14.58 3.83 -5.99
N ALA A 70 13.24 3.80 -6.04
CA ALA A 70 12.46 4.51 -7.06
C ALA A 70 12.77 6.01 -7.08
N THR A 71 12.76 6.63 -5.90
CA THR A 71 13.07 8.06 -5.72
C THR A 71 14.49 8.39 -6.18
N MET A 72 15.48 7.57 -5.81
CA MET A 72 16.86 7.78 -6.20
C MET A 72 17.10 7.56 -7.70
N LEU A 73 16.38 6.61 -8.33
CA LEU A 73 16.44 6.41 -9.78
C LEU A 73 15.86 7.60 -10.53
N ALA A 74 14.70 8.11 -10.11
CA ALA A 74 14.09 9.30 -10.70
C ALA A 74 15.00 10.54 -10.54
N ALA A 75 15.59 10.74 -9.36
CA ALA A 75 16.54 11.84 -9.11
C ALA A 75 17.83 11.71 -9.95
N ARG A 76 18.42 10.51 -10.07
CA ARG A 76 19.62 10.29 -10.91
C ARG A 76 19.36 10.58 -12.39
N LYS A 77 18.13 10.38 -12.86
CA LYS A 77 17.71 10.73 -14.22
C LYS A 77 17.40 12.23 -14.40
N GLY A 78 17.58 13.05 -13.37
CA GLY A 78 17.25 14.49 -13.41
C GLY A 78 15.74 14.79 -13.44
N LEU A 79 14.89 13.80 -13.14
CA LEU A 79 13.43 13.94 -13.19
C LEU A 79 12.83 14.47 -11.88
N LEU A 80 13.64 14.54 -10.82
CA LEU A 80 13.28 15.13 -9.54
C LEU A 80 14.35 16.14 -9.15
N SER A 81 13.92 17.32 -8.71
CA SER A 81 14.80 18.29 -8.07
C SER A 81 15.20 17.82 -6.67
N ASP A 82 16.30 18.37 -6.13
CA ASP A 82 16.76 18.06 -4.78
C ASP A 82 15.70 18.30 -3.69
N PRO A 83 14.94 19.42 -3.70
CA PRO A 83 13.83 19.61 -2.75
C PRO A 83 12.77 18.51 -2.84
N GLN A 84 12.36 18.12 -4.05
CA GLN A 84 11.36 17.06 -4.26
C GLN A 84 11.86 15.71 -3.75
N ARG A 85 13.12 15.36 -4.05
CA ARG A 85 13.76 14.15 -3.54
C ARG A 85 13.77 14.15 -2.01
N ASN A 86 14.14 15.25 -1.38
CA ASN A 86 14.23 15.34 0.08
C ASN A 86 12.86 15.18 0.75
N VAL A 87 11.82 15.79 0.19
CA VAL A 87 10.42 15.63 0.65
C VAL A 87 9.98 14.16 0.52
N ALA A 88 10.21 13.54 -0.64
CA ALA A 88 9.89 12.13 -0.87
C ALA A 88 10.59 11.19 0.13
N MET A 89 11.88 11.39 0.35
CA MET A 89 12.65 10.61 1.32
C MET A 89 12.13 10.77 2.75
N SER A 90 11.69 11.97 3.13
CA SER A 90 11.03 12.22 4.42
C SER A 90 9.73 11.42 4.55
N VAL A 91 8.89 11.43 3.52
CA VAL A 91 7.63 10.64 3.48
C VAL A 91 7.91 9.15 3.60
N HIS A 92 8.91 8.61 2.89
CA HIS A 92 9.26 7.20 2.97
C HIS A 92 9.81 6.80 4.35
N ARG A 93 10.59 7.67 5.01
CA ARG A 93 11.02 7.46 6.40
C ARG A 93 9.85 7.46 7.36
N ALA A 94 8.91 8.40 7.21
CA ALA A 94 7.70 8.46 8.02
C ALA A 94 6.83 7.20 7.86
N ALA A 95 6.65 6.71 6.64
CA ALA A 95 5.94 5.46 6.39
C ALA A 95 6.67 4.24 6.98
N ASN A 96 8.00 4.20 6.92
CA ASN A 96 8.77 3.14 7.55
C ASN A 96 8.58 3.14 9.07
N ARG A 97 8.66 4.32 9.71
CA ARG A 97 8.31 4.47 11.13
C ARG A 97 6.87 4.03 11.39
N ALA A 98 5.91 4.42 10.56
CA ALA A 98 4.52 3.99 10.72
C ALA A 98 4.34 2.47 10.62
N LYS A 99 5.18 1.73 9.88
CA LYS A 99 5.14 0.26 9.82
C LYS A 99 5.70 -0.38 11.09
N HIS A 100 6.81 0.15 11.61
CA HIS A 100 7.59 -0.53 12.65
C HIS A 100 7.41 0.04 14.06
N ALA A 101 7.16 1.34 14.21
CA ALA A 101 6.94 2.01 15.49
C ALA A 101 5.45 1.93 15.86
N TRP A 102 5.10 0.89 16.60
CA TRP A 102 3.80 0.77 17.25
C TRP A 102 3.84 1.63 18.51
N ALA A 103 3.29 2.84 18.44
CA ALA A 103 2.99 3.57 19.66
C ALA A 103 1.98 2.75 20.48
N PRO A 104 2.07 2.76 21.82
CA PRO A 104 1.02 2.21 22.64
C PRO A 104 -0.30 2.88 22.24
N ILE A 105 -1.32 2.06 21.99
CA ILE A 105 -2.66 2.56 21.69
C ILE A 105 -3.11 3.29 22.94
N VAL A 106 -3.12 4.62 22.89
CA VAL A 106 -3.77 5.43 23.91
C VAL A 106 -5.23 5.49 23.48
N PRO A 107 -6.13 4.74 24.12
CA PRO A 107 -7.55 4.92 23.84
C PRO A 107 -7.89 6.31 24.35
N VAL A 108 -8.47 7.14 23.48
CA VAL A 108 -9.45 8.19 23.78
C VAL A 108 -9.39 9.20 22.64
N ASP A 109 -10.47 9.24 21.86
CA ASP A 109 -10.78 10.40 21.04
C ASP A 109 -11.32 11.50 21.98
N PRO A 110 -10.69 12.68 22.10
CA PRO A 110 -11.23 13.76 22.92
C PRO A 110 -12.65 14.16 22.49
N LEU A 111 -13.07 13.90 21.25
CA LEU A 111 -14.44 14.10 20.79
C LEU A 111 -15.41 13.01 21.28
N THR A 112 -14.95 11.80 21.59
CA THR A 112 -15.80 10.81 22.28
C THR A 112 -16.08 11.19 23.73
N VAL A 113 -15.25 12.05 24.33
CA VAL A 113 -15.47 12.60 25.68
C VAL A 113 -16.31 13.88 25.64
N ALA A 114 -16.12 14.73 24.63
CA ALA A 114 -16.78 16.04 24.53
C ALA A 114 -18.09 16.04 23.73
N ASP A 115 -18.27 15.11 22.79
CA ASP A 115 -19.49 14.97 21.98
C ASP A 115 -20.21 13.65 22.32
N PRO A 116 -21.33 13.71 23.08
CA PRO A 116 -22.10 12.51 23.42
C PRO A 116 -22.70 11.79 22.19
N TRP A 117 -22.65 12.41 21.00
CA TRP A 117 -23.11 11.82 19.75
C TRP A 117 -22.00 11.14 18.93
N ALA A 118 -20.72 11.40 19.23
CA ALA A 118 -19.59 10.83 18.47
C ALA A 118 -19.50 9.29 18.60
N GLY A 119 -20.01 8.73 19.71
CA GLY A 119 -20.12 7.29 19.93
C GLY A 119 -21.49 6.69 19.64
N ALA A 120 -22.49 7.50 19.24
CA ALA A 120 -23.84 7.02 18.99
C ALA A 120 -23.87 6.24 17.67
N SER A 121 -23.62 4.93 17.75
CA SER A 121 -23.98 3.98 16.70
C SER A 121 -25.50 3.99 16.58
N LEU A 122 -26.03 4.80 15.66
CA LEU A 122 -27.41 4.64 15.25
C LEU A 122 -27.52 3.21 14.71
N PRO A 123 -28.42 2.37 15.23
CA PRO A 123 -28.62 1.04 14.68
C PRO A 123 -28.82 1.22 13.19
N CYS A 124 -28.04 0.50 12.39
CA CYS A 124 -28.21 0.46 10.95
C CYS A 124 -29.62 -0.09 10.70
N ARG A 125 -30.62 0.81 10.70
CA ARG A 125 -31.99 0.47 10.35
C ARG A 125 -31.85 0.05 8.90
N ARG A 126 -31.93 -1.25 8.66
CA ARG A 126 -32.13 -1.79 7.32
C ARG A 126 -33.33 -1.02 6.79
N HIS A 127 -33.09 -0.08 5.89
CA HIS A 127 -34.14 0.55 5.12
C HIS A 127 -34.63 -0.57 4.20
N SER A 128 -35.59 -1.36 4.69
CA SER A 128 -36.33 -2.36 3.91
C SER A 128 -37.27 -1.70 2.89
N GLY A 129 -37.35 -0.36 2.89
CA GLY A 129 -37.95 0.37 1.78
C GLY A 129 -36.97 0.42 0.63
N ALA A 130 -37.26 -0.34 -0.43
CA ALA A 130 -36.58 -0.30 -1.70
C ALA A 130 -36.34 1.17 -2.12
N VAL A 131 -35.07 1.58 -2.14
CA VAL A 131 -34.68 2.82 -2.80
C VAL A 131 -34.89 2.56 -4.27
N GLY A 132 -35.94 3.14 -4.86
CA GLY A 132 -36.23 2.97 -6.27
C GLY A 132 -35.05 3.37 -7.16
N PRO A 133 -34.95 2.82 -8.39
CA PRO A 133 -33.86 3.11 -9.33
C PRO A 133 -33.70 4.60 -9.69
N GLU A 134 -34.66 5.43 -9.30
CA GLU A 134 -34.69 6.87 -9.56
C GLU A 134 -34.12 7.74 -8.44
N ASP A 135 -33.54 7.20 -7.36
CA ASP A 135 -32.84 8.05 -6.38
C ASP A 135 -31.55 8.62 -7.01
N PRO A 136 -31.47 9.93 -7.34
CA PRO A 136 -30.30 10.53 -7.98
C PRO A 136 -29.05 10.50 -7.07
N TRP A 137 -29.22 10.12 -5.80
CA TRP A 137 -28.16 9.99 -4.83
C TRP A 137 -27.60 8.57 -4.69
N CYS A 138 -28.17 7.58 -5.37
CA CYS A 138 -27.71 6.18 -5.32
C CYS A 138 -26.22 6.05 -5.70
N ARG A 139 -25.73 6.89 -6.62
CA ARG A 139 -24.32 6.97 -7.04
C ARG A 139 -23.32 7.35 -5.95
N TYR A 140 -23.79 7.92 -4.83
CA TYR A 140 -22.95 8.31 -3.70
C TYR A 140 -23.04 7.34 -2.52
N SER A 141 -24.01 6.42 -2.52
CA SER A 141 -24.07 5.36 -1.52
C SER A 141 -23.06 4.28 -1.92
N PRO A 142 -22.21 3.80 -0.99
CA PRO A 142 -21.48 2.56 -1.25
C PRO A 142 -22.52 1.47 -1.53
N PRO A 143 -22.27 0.53 -2.46
CA PRO A 143 -23.16 -0.60 -2.67
C PRO A 143 -23.43 -1.24 -1.30
N SER A 144 -24.70 -1.40 -0.97
CA SER A 144 -25.18 -2.06 0.25
C SER A 144 -24.33 -3.30 0.52
N CYS A 145 -23.83 -3.45 1.76
CA CYS A 145 -22.85 -4.49 2.10
C CYS A 145 -23.33 -5.92 1.82
N GLY A 146 -24.63 -6.13 1.55
CA GLY A 146 -25.21 -7.40 1.13
C GLY A 146 -24.97 -7.74 -0.34
N ASP A 147 -25.16 -6.79 -1.27
CA ASP A 147 -25.09 -7.09 -2.71
C ASP A 147 -23.65 -7.14 -3.23
N SER A 148 -22.75 -6.41 -2.57
CA SER A 148 -21.31 -6.41 -2.87
C SER A 148 -20.63 -7.74 -2.51
N LEU A 149 -21.10 -8.46 -1.48
CA LEU A 149 -20.53 -9.76 -1.12
C LEU A 149 -20.90 -10.85 -2.13
N ALA A 150 -22.16 -10.90 -2.59
CA ALA A 150 -22.60 -11.85 -3.60
C ALA A 150 -21.90 -11.60 -4.95
N LEU A 151 -21.82 -10.34 -5.39
CA LEU A 151 -21.07 -9.98 -6.61
C LEU A 151 -19.57 -10.25 -6.46
N ARG A 152 -18.96 -9.97 -5.30
CA ARG A 152 -17.53 -10.24 -5.06
C ARG A 152 -17.23 -11.73 -4.97
N LEU A 153 -18.08 -12.53 -4.33
CA LEU A 153 -17.93 -14.00 -4.27
C LEU A 153 -18.00 -14.58 -5.69
N SER A 154 -18.98 -14.17 -6.50
CA SER A 154 -19.10 -14.64 -7.89
C SER A 154 -17.90 -14.22 -8.77
N LEU A 155 -17.29 -13.05 -8.50
CA LEU A 155 -16.11 -12.59 -9.23
C LEU A 155 -14.86 -13.37 -8.83
N VAL A 156 -14.73 -13.70 -7.54
CA VAL A 156 -13.62 -14.54 -7.03
C VAL A 156 -13.75 -15.96 -7.58
N GLU A 157 -14.95 -16.55 -7.55
CA GLU A 157 -15.21 -17.89 -8.11
C GLU A 157 -14.87 -17.95 -9.61
N ARG A 158 -15.25 -16.94 -10.41
CA ARG A 158 -14.86 -16.87 -11.82
C ARG A 158 -13.34 -16.78 -12.01
N LYS A 159 -12.64 -15.97 -11.20
CA LYS A 159 -11.19 -15.83 -11.31
C LYS A 159 -10.42 -17.06 -10.86
N VAL A 160 -10.93 -17.79 -9.87
CA VAL A 160 -10.37 -19.09 -9.47
C VAL A 160 -10.52 -20.09 -10.62
N ALA A 161 -11.71 -20.17 -11.24
CA ALA A 161 -11.92 -21.03 -12.40
C ALA A 161 -11.03 -20.68 -13.61
N GLU A 162 -10.82 -19.39 -13.89
CA GLU A 162 -9.87 -18.95 -14.94
C GLU A 162 -8.42 -19.34 -14.62
N LEU A 163 -8.00 -19.22 -13.36
CA LEU A 163 -6.66 -19.62 -12.94
C LEU A 163 -6.46 -21.13 -12.99
N GLU A 164 -7.46 -21.92 -12.59
CA GLU A 164 -7.41 -23.38 -12.71
C GLU A 164 -7.28 -23.83 -14.17
N LEU A 165 -7.99 -23.17 -15.10
CA LEU A 165 -7.84 -23.43 -16.54
C LEU A 165 -6.43 -23.09 -17.04
N LEU A 166 -5.86 -21.96 -16.61
CA LEU A 166 -4.50 -21.58 -17.00
C LEU A 166 -3.44 -22.51 -16.44
N VAL A 167 -3.58 -22.94 -15.18
CA VAL A 167 -2.66 -23.90 -14.55
C VAL A 167 -2.78 -25.26 -15.23
N SER A 168 -4.00 -25.72 -15.52
CA SER A 168 -4.24 -26.98 -16.24
C SER A 168 -3.65 -26.96 -17.66
N ALA A 169 -3.83 -25.85 -18.39
CA ALA A 169 -3.23 -25.66 -19.70
C ALA A 169 -1.70 -25.63 -19.64
N TYR A 170 -1.13 -24.95 -18.64
CA TYR A 170 0.32 -24.90 -18.43
C TYR A 170 0.90 -26.28 -18.12
N MET A 171 0.23 -27.09 -17.30
CA MET A 171 0.67 -28.44 -16.97
C MET A 171 0.54 -29.41 -18.16
N HIS A 172 -0.46 -29.24 -19.03
CA HIS A 172 -0.56 -30.04 -20.26
C HIS A 172 0.52 -29.66 -21.28
N PHE A 173 0.84 -28.37 -21.41
CA PHE A 173 1.83 -27.90 -22.38
C PHE A 173 3.28 -28.20 -21.95
N ASN A 174 3.53 -28.24 -20.64
CA ASN A 174 4.85 -28.53 -20.07
C ASN A 174 4.96 -29.92 -19.46
N ALA A 175 4.00 -30.82 -19.72
CA ALA A 175 4.16 -32.22 -19.37
C ALA A 175 5.44 -32.71 -20.07
N PRO A 176 6.53 -33.02 -19.32
CA PRO A 176 7.74 -33.50 -19.95
C PRO A 176 7.33 -34.76 -20.70
N ALA A 177 7.59 -34.78 -22.02
CA ALA A 177 7.47 -36.01 -22.79
C ALA A 177 8.19 -37.07 -21.96
N THR A 178 7.44 -38.06 -21.47
CA THR A 178 8.00 -39.16 -20.71
C THR A 178 8.90 -39.91 -21.69
N VAL A 179 10.16 -39.47 -21.75
CA VAL A 179 11.21 -40.18 -22.45
C VAL A 179 11.32 -41.48 -21.68
N ASN A 180 10.84 -42.54 -22.31
CA ASN A 180 10.96 -43.90 -21.82
C ASN A 180 12.45 -44.25 -21.90
N LEU A 181 13.22 -43.79 -20.90
CA LEU A 181 14.64 -44.04 -20.77
C LEU A 181 14.77 -45.49 -20.31
N ASN A 182 14.92 -46.38 -21.29
CA ASN A 182 15.49 -47.70 -21.08
C ASN A 182 16.79 -47.57 -20.26
N THR A 183 16.71 -48.06 -19.04
CA THR A 183 17.80 -48.32 -18.09
C THR A 183 18.87 -49.21 -18.72
N ALA A 184 19.90 -48.64 -19.34
CA ALA A 184 21.04 -49.42 -19.83
C ALA A 184 22.41 -48.70 -19.85
N ALA A 185 22.54 -47.44 -19.42
CA ALA A 185 23.78 -46.67 -19.66
C ALA A 185 24.37 -45.92 -18.46
N LEU A 186 24.14 -46.40 -17.23
CA LEU A 186 24.58 -45.72 -16.00
C LEU A 186 25.63 -46.53 -15.23
N GLU A 187 26.68 -47.02 -15.92
CA GLU A 187 27.71 -47.85 -15.30
C GLU A 187 29.18 -47.47 -15.63
N GLN A 188 29.48 -46.27 -16.15
CA GLN A 188 30.87 -45.98 -16.59
C GLN A 188 31.54 -44.66 -16.14
N GLN A 189 31.02 -43.89 -15.17
CA GLN A 189 31.70 -42.65 -14.76
C GLN A 189 31.92 -42.49 -13.25
N ALA A 190 32.39 -43.56 -12.60
CA ALA A 190 32.97 -43.50 -11.26
C ALA A 190 34.49 -43.68 -11.33
N ALA A 191 35.23 -42.67 -11.82
CA ALA A 191 36.67 -42.53 -11.58
C ALA A 191 37.19 -41.16 -12.07
N HIS A 192 37.13 -40.13 -11.22
CA HIS A 192 38.12 -39.06 -11.29
C HIS A 192 38.45 -38.57 -9.88
N PRO A 193 39.73 -38.64 -9.46
CA PRO A 193 40.16 -38.22 -8.13
C PRO A 193 40.20 -36.70 -8.00
N MET A 194 39.77 -36.28 -6.82
CA MET A 194 39.67 -34.91 -6.34
C MET A 194 41.09 -34.37 -6.03
N GLU A 195 41.65 -33.58 -6.94
CA GLU A 195 42.91 -32.87 -6.73
C GLU A 195 42.63 -31.62 -5.88
N GLN A 196 43.15 -31.63 -4.66
CA GLN A 196 43.15 -30.49 -3.75
C GLN A 196 44.23 -29.52 -4.23
N ASP A 197 43.85 -28.28 -4.57
CA ASP A 197 44.85 -27.22 -4.69
C ASP A 197 44.36 -25.84 -4.22
N SER A 198 44.98 -25.43 -3.12
CA SER A 198 45.68 -24.16 -2.95
C SER A 198 44.94 -22.82 -2.78
N ALA A 199 45.43 -22.15 -1.73
CA ALA A 199 45.61 -20.71 -1.56
C ALA A 199 44.46 -19.86 -0.97
N HIS A 200 44.34 -19.95 0.35
CA HIS A 200 43.91 -18.82 1.18
C HIS A 200 44.92 -17.65 1.07
N LYS A 201 44.64 -16.66 0.22
CA LYS A 201 45.28 -15.34 0.29
C LYS A 201 44.58 -14.49 1.36
N LEU A 202 45.22 -14.38 2.53
CA LEU A 202 44.95 -13.34 3.52
C LEU A 202 45.26 -11.98 2.89
N VAL A 203 44.23 -11.18 2.66
CA VAL A 203 44.36 -9.76 2.32
C VAL A 203 44.33 -8.96 3.63
N THR A 204 45.47 -8.41 4.00
CA THR A 204 45.64 -7.47 5.10
C THR A 204 44.97 -6.14 4.78
N ALA A 205 44.19 -5.62 5.73
CA ALA A 205 43.57 -4.29 5.63
C ALA A 205 44.63 -3.20 5.90
N PRO A 206 44.58 -2.06 5.18
CA PRO A 206 45.43 -0.92 5.50
C PRO A 206 44.91 -0.18 6.75
N THR A 207 45.80 -0.01 7.72
CA THR A 207 45.70 0.92 8.85
C THR A 207 45.55 2.35 8.32
N VAL A 208 44.47 3.03 8.69
CA VAL A 208 44.27 4.45 8.39
C VAL A 208 44.60 5.22 9.66
N ASP A 209 45.86 5.59 9.81
CA ASP A 209 46.30 6.59 10.79
C ASP A 209 46.12 7.99 10.20
N GLY A 210 45.60 8.91 11.01
CA GLY A 210 45.74 10.35 10.80
C GLY A 210 44.51 11.04 10.24
N LEU A 211 43.63 11.52 11.14
CA LEU A 211 42.95 12.79 10.90
C LEU A 211 43.06 13.66 12.15
N ASP A 212 43.85 14.71 11.98
CA ASP A 212 44.11 15.81 12.89
C ASP A 212 42.82 16.45 13.40
N THR A 213 42.78 16.59 14.72
CA THR A 213 41.93 17.52 15.47
C THR A 213 42.37 18.96 15.16
N ALA A 214 41.71 19.62 14.21
CA ALA A 214 41.82 21.06 14.02
C ALA A 214 40.59 21.79 14.62
N ALA A 215 40.88 22.53 15.69
CA ALA A 215 40.20 23.67 16.29
C ALA A 215 38.84 24.10 15.70
N PHE A 216 37.78 23.92 16.49
CA PHE A 216 36.52 24.64 16.31
C PHE A 216 36.54 25.88 17.22
N GLU A 217 36.85 27.02 16.62
CA GLU A 217 36.93 28.32 17.28
C GLU A 217 35.52 28.85 17.61
N GLN A 218 35.29 29.15 18.88
CA GLN A 218 34.04 29.72 19.38
C GLN A 218 34.00 31.22 19.08
N GLN A 219 33.17 31.64 18.13
CA GLN A 219 32.78 33.05 18.02
C GLN A 219 31.59 33.32 18.95
N THR A 220 31.91 33.97 20.07
CA THR A 220 30.97 34.69 20.90
C THR A 220 30.52 35.97 20.18
N VAL A 221 29.22 36.18 20.08
CA VAL A 221 28.62 37.45 19.67
C VAL A 221 27.79 37.98 20.84
N HIS A 222 28.19 39.14 21.35
CA HIS A 222 27.44 40.05 22.21
C HIS A 222 27.87 41.48 21.83
N PRO A 223 27.09 42.54 22.14
CA PRO A 223 25.93 42.58 23.03
C PRO A 223 24.58 42.62 22.31
#